data_AF-A0A8X7Z6F0-F1
#
_entry.id   AF-A0A8X7Z6F0-F1
#
_cell.length_a   1.000
_cell.length_b   1.000
_cell.length_c   1.000
_cell.angle_alpha   90.00
_cell.angle_beta   90.00
_cell.angle_gamma   90.00
#
_symmetry.space_group_name_H-M   'P 1'
#
loop_
_entity.id
_entity.type
_entity.pdbx_description
1 polymer ?
#
loop_
_entity_poly.entity_id
_entity_poly.type
_entity_poly.pdbx_seq_one_letter_code
_entity_poly.pdbx_strand_id
1 'polypeptide(L)'
;MSKLLIETVSADEVRPVPPRIKFGSGFSAFDKVDAFDNDGWWAGKVTGQRGPLYLVYFETTGDEIAYHVSRLRIHLDWVNGKWVSSKKMVS
;
A
#
# COMPACT_ATOMS: atom_id res chain seq x y z
N MET A 1 -24.32 -15.16 -10.77
CA MET A 1 -23.08 -15.55 -10.05
C MET A 1 -21.91 -15.28 -10.97
N SER A 2 -21.03 -14.34 -10.64
CA SER A 2 -19.76 -14.19 -11.38
C SER A 2 -18.80 -15.32 -10.98
N LYS A 3 -17.99 -15.78 -11.94
CA LYS A 3 -16.94 -16.78 -11.71
C LYS A 3 -15.66 -16.05 -11.32
N LEU A 4 -14.87 -16.61 -10.39
CA LEU A 4 -13.54 -16.07 -10.04
C LEU A 4 -12.60 -16.13 -11.25
N LEU A 5 -11.74 -15.12 -11.38
CA LEU A 5 -10.69 -15.05 -12.39
C LEU A 5 -9.58 -16.08 -12.09
N ILE A 6 -9.09 -16.75 -13.13
CA ILE A 6 -7.96 -17.70 -13.07
C ILE A 6 -7.01 -17.30 -14.19
N GLU A 7 -5.74 -17.04 -13.85
CA GLU A 7 -4.70 -16.63 -14.79
C GLU A 7 -3.41 -17.42 -14.54
N THR A 8 -2.61 -17.59 -15.60
CA THR A 8 -1.25 -18.14 -15.50
C THR A 8 -0.28 -16.96 -15.55
N VAL A 9 0.52 -16.81 -14.49
CA VAL A 9 1.43 -15.67 -14.28
C VAL A 9 2.87 -16.17 -14.09
N SER A 10 3.86 -15.29 -14.29
CA SER A 10 5.25 -15.62 -14.00
C SER A 10 5.54 -15.61 -12.49
N ALA A 11 6.59 -16.30 -12.05
CA ALA A 11 6.89 -16.44 -10.63
C ALA A 11 7.23 -15.10 -9.94
N ASP A 12 7.73 -14.12 -10.68
CA ASP A 12 8.07 -12.77 -10.22
C ASP A 12 6.85 -11.84 -10.09
N GLU A 13 5.70 -12.20 -10.66
CA GLU A 13 4.42 -11.50 -10.45
C GLU A 13 3.74 -11.94 -9.14
N VAL A 14 4.26 -12.97 -8.47
CA VAL A 14 3.72 -13.52 -7.23
C VAL A 14 4.67 -13.24 -6.07
N ARG A 15 4.10 -12.84 -4.93
CA ARG A 15 4.82 -12.70 -3.66
C ARG A 15 3.97 -13.19 -2.49
N PRO A 16 4.58 -13.51 -1.34
CA PRO A 16 3.82 -13.85 -0.14
C PRO A 16 2.90 -12.70 0.32
N VAL A 17 2.07 -12.95 1.33
CA VAL A 17 1.32 -11.89 1.99
C VAL A 17 2.29 -11.07 2.87
N PRO A 18 2.29 -9.72 2.78
CA PRO A 18 3.15 -8.89 3.61
C PRO A 18 2.81 -9.01 5.10
N PRO A 19 3.80 -8.89 6.00
CA PRO A 19 3.56 -8.93 7.44
C PRO A 19 2.67 -7.76 7.89
N ARG A 20 1.83 -8.00 8.89
CA ARG A 20 1.01 -6.95 9.50
C ARG A 20 1.87 -6.12 10.45
N ILE A 21 2.24 -4.92 10.02
CA ILE A 21 2.97 -3.94 10.84
C ILE A 21 1.96 -3.02 11.52
N LYS A 22 2.03 -2.89 12.85
CA LYS A 22 1.21 -1.94 13.61
C LYS A 22 1.84 -0.55 13.54
N PHE A 23 1.02 0.47 13.29
CA PHE A 23 1.45 1.86 13.26
C PHE A 23 1.23 2.51 14.62
N GLY A 24 2.31 2.94 15.28
CA GLY A 24 2.22 3.67 16.55
C GLY A 24 1.84 5.14 16.40
N SER A 25 2.15 5.76 15.25
CA SER A 25 2.04 7.23 15.06
C SER A 25 1.34 7.67 13.76
N GLY A 26 0.71 6.75 13.01
CA GLY A 26 0.09 7.07 11.73
C GLY A 26 1.09 7.20 10.57
N PHE A 27 0.67 7.88 9.49
CA PHE A 27 1.50 8.15 8.32
C PHE A 27 1.93 9.61 8.26
N SER A 28 3.07 9.87 7.64
CA SER A 28 3.64 11.19 7.41
C SER A 28 3.65 11.51 5.91
N ALA A 29 3.76 12.80 5.57
CA ALA A 29 3.94 13.19 4.17
C ALA A 29 5.15 12.45 3.55
N PHE A 30 5.00 12.05 2.30
CA PHE A 30 5.91 11.23 1.49
C PHE A 30 6.07 9.77 1.92
N ASP A 31 5.37 9.30 2.96
CA ASP A 31 5.31 7.87 3.24
C ASP A 31 4.71 7.12 2.05
N LYS A 32 5.41 6.06 1.62
CA LYS A 32 4.91 5.12 0.64
C LYS A 32 3.93 4.15 1.30
N VAL A 33 2.73 4.07 0.76
CA VAL A 33 1.62 3.27 1.30
C VAL A 33 0.99 2.43 0.19
N ASP A 34 0.32 1.34 0.57
CA ASP A 34 -0.68 0.72 -0.30
C ASP A 34 -2.08 1.13 0.20
N ALA A 35 -2.92 1.62 -0.70
CA ALA A 35 -4.32 1.91 -0.46
C ALA A 35 -5.20 0.76 -0.95
N PHE A 36 -6.12 0.29 -0.11
CA PHE A 36 -7.10 -0.70 -0.52
C PHE A 36 -8.24 -0.01 -1.27
N ASP A 37 -8.40 -0.31 -2.56
CA ASP A 37 -9.46 0.23 -3.41
C ASP A 37 -9.73 -0.68 -4.62
N ASN A 38 -10.96 -0.70 -5.14
CA ASN A 38 -11.39 -1.58 -6.23
C ASN A 38 -10.91 -3.04 -6.06
N ASP A 39 -11.10 -3.59 -4.85
CA ASP A 39 -10.70 -4.95 -4.45
C ASP A 39 -9.19 -5.28 -4.58
N GLY A 40 -8.34 -4.24 -4.67
CA GLY A 40 -6.88 -4.35 -4.79
C GLY A 40 -6.10 -3.44 -3.85
N TRP A 41 -4.79 -3.66 -3.76
CA TRP A 41 -3.86 -2.80 -3.03
C TRP A 41 -3.02 -1.98 -4.03
N TRP A 42 -3.15 -0.66 -3.97
CA TRP A 42 -2.54 0.28 -4.92
C TRP A 42 -1.44 1.09 -4.25
N ALA A 43 -0.23 1.04 -4.82
CA ALA A 43 0.91 1.76 -4.28
C ALA A 43 0.79 3.27 -4.56
N GLY A 44 0.96 4.09 -3.52
CA GLY A 44 0.91 5.55 -3.60
C GLY A 44 1.77 6.22 -2.53
N LYS A 45 1.74 7.54 -2.50
CA LYS A 45 2.47 8.37 -1.52
C LYS A 45 1.50 9.26 -0.76
N VAL A 46 1.66 9.32 0.55
CA VAL A 46 0.90 10.27 1.36
C VAL A 46 1.37 11.69 1.04
N THR A 47 0.46 12.59 0.69
CA THR A 47 0.77 14.00 0.41
C THR A 47 0.29 14.94 1.51
N GLY A 48 -0.63 14.48 2.35
CA GLY A 48 -1.14 15.25 3.47
C GLY A 48 -2.24 14.54 4.25
N GLN A 49 -2.93 15.32 5.08
CA GLN A 49 -4.03 14.84 5.91
C GLN A 49 -5.16 15.86 5.90
N ARG A 50 -6.40 15.38 5.77
CA ARG A 50 -7.63 16.17 5.89
C ARG A 50 -8.52 15.55 6.98
N GLY A 51 -8.36 16.03 8.21
CA GLY A 51 -9.03 15.45 9.38
C GLY A 51 -8.59 13.99 9.63
N PRO A 52 -9.51 13.01 9.65
CA PRO A 52 -9.14 11.60 9.86
C PRO A 52 -8.62 10.89 8.60
N LEU A 53 -8.60 11.56 7.45
CA LEU A 53 -8.23 10.98 6.16
C LEU A 53 -6.82 11.39 5.75
N TYR A 54 -6.07 10.46 5.20
CA TYR A 54 -4.80 10.72 4.53
C TYR A 54 -5.04 10.91 3.04
N LEU A 55 -4.44 11.96 2.47
CA LEU A 55 -4.41 12.17 1.03
C LEU A 55 -3.29 11.31 0.43
N VAL A 56 -3.62 10.47 -0.54
CA VAL A 56 -2.68 9.57 -1.21
C VAL A 56 -2.65 9.90 -2.69
N TYR A 57 -1.46 10.22 -3.19
CA TYR A 57 -1.19 10.48 -4.59
C TYR A 57 -0.69 9.21 -5.29
N PHE A 58 -1.26 8.91 -6.46
CA PHE A 58 -0.91 7.77 -7.29
C PHE A 58 -0.13 8.24 -8.52
N GLU A 59 1.17 7.97 -8.55
CA GLU A 59 2.05 8.43 -9.64
C GLU A 59 1.65 7.88 -11.02
N THR A 60 1.03 6.70 -11.07
CA THR A 60 0.63 6.05 -12.33
C THR A 60 -0.58 6.69 -12.99
N THR A 61 -1.49 7.29 -12.23
CA THR A 61 -2.72 7.91 -12.76
C THR A 61 -2.74 9.43 -12.60
N GLY A 62 -1.96 9.99 -11.69
CA GLY A 62 -2.00 11.41 -11.33
C GLY A 62 -3.11 11.77 -10.35
N ASP A 63 -3.85 10.79 -9.84
CA ASP A 63 -4.96 11.01 -8.91
C ASP A 63 -4.46 11.26 -7.48
N GLU A 64 -5.19 12.10 -6.74
CA GLU A 64 -5.05 12.25 -5.30
C GLU A 64 -6.38 11.92 -4.61
N ILE A 65 -6.38 10.91 -3.74
CA ILE A 65 -7.60 10.37 -3.13
C ILE A 65 -7.44 10.31 -1.61
N ALA A 66 -8.51 10.64 -0.89
CA ALA A 66 -8.54 10.64 0.57
C ALA A 66 -8.98 9.28 1.13
N TYR A 67 -8.14 8.64 1.95
CA TYR A 67 -8.42 7.35 2.57
C TYR A 67 -8.39 7.42 4.09
N HIS A 68 -9.28 6.67 4.73
CA HIS A 68 -9.19 6.42 6.17
C HIS A 68 -8.00 5.48 6.46
N VAL A 69 -7.36 5.62 7.62
CA VAL A 69 -6.18 4.82 8.00
C VAL A 69 -6.41 3.31 7.92
N SER A 70 -7.64 2.84 8.13
CA SER A 70 -7.99 1.42 8.03
C SER A 70 -7.92 0.84 6.60
N ARG A 71 -7.87 1.70 5.58
CA ARG A 71 -7.68 1.31 4.18
C ARG A 71 -6.23 1.43 3.72
N LEU A 72 -5.33 1.84 4.61
CA LEU A 72 -3.92 2.03 4.29
C LEU A 72 -3.06 1.01 5.02
N ARG A 73 -1.99 0.58 4.35
CA ARG A 73 -0.86 -0.13 4.96
C ARG A 73 0.44 0.46 4.43
N ILE A 74 1.53 0.21 5.15
CA ILE A 74 2.86 0.54 4.65
C ILE A 74 3.15 -0.27 3.41
N HIS A 75 3.70 0.40 2.41
CA HIS A 75 4.18 -0.27 1.22
C HIS A 75 5.45 -1.05 1.56
N LEU A 76 5.47 -2.34 1.23
CA LEU A 76 6.64 -3.19 1.34
C LEU A 76 6.96 -3.81 -0.02
N ASP A 77 8.23 -3.78 -0.39
CA ASP A 77 8.75 -4.47 -1.55
C ASP A 77 9.20 -5.88 -1.15
N TRP A 78 9.02 -6.84 -2.06
CA TRP A 78 9.52 -8.20 -1.90
C TRP A 78 10.79 -8.35 -2.73
N VAL A 79 11.94 -8.37 -2.07
CA VAL A 79 13.24 -8.35 -2.73
C VAL A 79 14.08 -9.50 -2.16
N ASN A 80 14.55 -10.40 -3.03
CA ASN A 80 15.43 -11.51 -2.67
C ASN A 80 14.94 -12.33 -1.47
N GLY A 81 13.65 -12.65 -1.43
CA GLY A 81 13.07 -13.47 -0.36
C GLY A 81 12.80 -12.72 0.95
N LYS A 82 12.84 -11.38 0.96
CA LYS A 82 12.64 -10.55 2.15
C LYS A 82 11.71 -9.37 1.88
N TRP A 83 10.93 -9.00 2.90
CA TRP A 83 10.15 -7.77 2.90
C TRP A 83 11.04 -6.58 3.27
N VAL A 84 11.03 -5.54 2.44
CA VAL A 84 11.78 -4.31 2.68
C VAL A 84 10.85 -3.09 2.62
N SER A 85 11.11 -2.11 3.48
CA SER A 85 10.36 -0.85 3.56
C SER A 85 11.26 0.30 3.14
N SER A 86 10.73 1.27 2.40
CA SER A 86 11.42 2.55 2.15
C SER A 86 11.45 3.44 3.39
N LYS A 87 10.49 3.27 4.31
CA LYS A 87 10.47 3.93 5.61
C LYS A 87 11.40 3.18 6.56
N LYS A 88 12.33 3.88 7.22
CA LYS A 88 13.09 3.32 8.34
C LYS A 88 12.09 2.91 9.42
N MET A 89 11.93 1.61 9.63
CA MET A 89 11.19 1.10 10.79
C MET A 89 12.03 1.41 12.03
N VAL A 90 11.44 2.10 13.01
CA VAL A 90 12.09 2.27 14.31
C VAL A 90 12.03 0.91 15.01
N SER A 91 13.19 0.39 15.40
CA SER A 91 13.35 -0.88 16.14
C SER A 91 12.72 -0.82 17.52
#